data_AF-A0A1B6GVG9-F1
#
_entry.id   AF-A0A1B6GVG9-F1
#
_cell.length_a   1.000
_cell.length_b   1.000
_cell.length_c   1.000
_cell.angle_alpha   90.00
_cell.angle_beta   90.00
_cell.angle_gamma   90.00
#
_symmetry.space_group_name_H-M   'P 1'
#
loop_
_entity.id
_entity.type
_entity.pdbx_description
1 polymer ?
#
loop_
_entity_poly.entity_id
_entity_poly.type
_entity_poly.pdbx_seq_one_letter_code
_entity_poly.pdbx_strand_id
1 'polypeptide(L)'
;EDKLRVLHGCWRPDVVLKLVQAGIDVFDSSLVYLATERGCALTFTYHACPHPVSSNEDQCNGGIEEKQKENGYIKIAKQNCKPDEMNTKTCKRIINYEMNLNDKIYFDDLSPIMRDCKCLACTKHTRAYIHHLLNTREMLASVLLMIHNLHHYQKFFEAIRENGKKGQLLAINSHPS
;
A
#
# COMPACT_ATOMS: atom_id res chain seq x y z
N GLU A 1 -13.10 28.07 -11.91
CA GLU A 1 -12.60 26.69 -12.06
C GLU A 1 -13.75 25.74 -11.79
N ASP A 2 -14.48 25.30 -12.82
CA ASP A 2 -15.76 24.59 -12.62
C ASP A 2 -15.88 23.33 -13.49
N LYS A 3 -14.73 22.71 -13.80
CA LYS A 3 -14.65 21.48 -14.60
C LYS A 3 -13.93 20.41 -13.82
N LEU A 4 -14.62 19.28 -13.62
CA LEU A 4 -14.06 18.07 -13.01
C LEU A 4 -12.86 17.59 -13.84
N ARG A 5 -11.74 17.34 -13.17
CA ARG A 5 -10.55 16.74 -13.78
C ARG A 5 -10.52 15.25 -13.48
N VAL A 6 -10.67 14.44 -14.53
CA VAL A 6 -10.74 12.98 -14.46
C VAL A 6 -9.46 12.37 -14.99
N LEU A 7 -8.93 11.37 -14.29
CA LEU A 7 -7.72 10.67 -14.70
C LEU A 7 -7.92 9.15 -14.59
N HIS A 8 -7.64 8.46 -15.69
CA HIS A 8 -7.79 7.01 -15.80
C HIS A 8 -6.44 6.31 -15.62
N GLY A 9 -6.44 5.10 -15.08
CA GLY A 9 -5.28 4.22 -15.01
C GLY A 9 -4.96 3.63 -13.64
N CYS A 10 -3.96 2.75 -13.62
CA CYS A 10 -3.46 2.08 -12.43
C CYS A 10 -2.42 2.96 -11.72
N TRP A 11 -2.89 3.92 -10.94
CA TRP A 11 -2.00 4.85 -10.23
C TRP A 11 -1.61 4.29 -8.88
N ARG A 12 -0.31 4.34 -8.57
CA ARG A 12 0.17 4.01 -7.24
C ARG A 12 -0.41 4.99 -6.21
N PRO A 13 -0.72 4.53 -4.99
CA PRO A 13 -1.32 5.40 -3.97
C PRO A 13 -0.54 6.70 -3.69
N ASP A 14 0.80 6.65 -3.74
CA ASP A 14 1.66 7.83 -3.54
C ASP A 14 1.51 8.87 -4.66
N VAL A 15 1.32 8.39 -5.89
CA VAL A 15 1.06 9.23 -7.06
C VAL A 15 -0.36 9.80 -7.00
N VAL A 16 -1.35 9.02 -6.54
CA VAL A 16 -2.73 9.51 -6.34
C VAL A 16 -2.75 10.73 -5.42
N LEU A 17 -2.02 10.71 -4.31
CA LEU A 17 -1.95 11.86 -3.40
C LEU A 17 -1.37 13.12 -4.07
N LYS A 18 -0.31 12.96 -4.88
CA LYS A 18 0.27 14.08 -5.65
C LYS A 18 -0.70 14.62 -6.70
N LEU A 19 -1.45 13.74 -7.36
CA LEU A 19 -2.45 14.13 -8.37
C LEU A 19 -3.63 14.85 -7.74
N VAL A 20 -4.10 14.42 -6.56
CA VAL A 20 -5.12 15.15 -5.79
C VAL A 20 -4.63 16.55 -5.45
N GLN A 21 -3.38 16.72 -5.00
CA GLN A 21 -2.79 18.03 -4.74
C GLN A 21 -2.66 18.90 -6.00
N ALA A 22 -2.48 18.29 -7.16
CA ALA A 22 -2.48 18.97 -8.45
C ALA A 22 -3.89 19.31 -8.98
N GLY A 23 -4.94 19.00 -8.20
CA GLY A 23 -6.33 19.32 -8.51
C GLY A 23 -7.03 18.30 -9.40
N ILE A 24 -6.64 17.02 -9.35
CA ILE A 24 -7.40 15.92 -9.96
C ILE A 24 -8.51 15.47 -9.01
N ASP A 25 -9.74 15.37 -9.52
CA ASP A 25 -10.94 15.11 -8.71
C ASP A 25 -11.40 13.66 -8.77
N VAL A 26 -11.27 13.02 -9.94
CA VAL A 26 -11.84 11.69 -10.19
C VAL A 26 -10.77 10.73 -10.68
N PHE A 27 -10.72 9.56 -10.04
CA PHE A 27 -9.85 8.44 -10.36
C PHE A 27 -10.70 7.19 -10.60
N ASP A 28 -10.24 6.30 -11.46
CA ASP A 28 -10.84 4.98 -11.62
C ASP A 28 -10.33 3.96 -10.59
N SER A 29 -10.91 2.76 -10.62
CA SER A 29 -10.58 1.63 -9.75
C SER A 29 -9.65 0.59 -10.42
N SER A 30 -8.92 0.95 -11.48
CA SER A 30 -8.07 0.00 -12.21
C SER A 30 -7.00 -0.65 -11.34
N LEU A 31 -6.46 0.07 -10.36
CA LEU A 31 -5.50 -0.48 -9.38
C LEU A 31 -6.12 -1.66 -8.60
N VAL A 32 -7.35 -1.48 -8.12
CA VAL A 32 -8.10 -2.50 -7.35
C VAL A 32 -8.30 -3.76 -8.18
N TYR A 33 -8.73 -3.59 -9.43
CA TYR A 33 -8.95 -4.70 -10.36
C TYR A 33 -7.65 -5.44 -10.66
N LEU A 34 -6.60 -4.72 -11.07
CA LEU A 34 -5.34 -5.34 -11.45
C LEU A 34 -4.61 -6.00 -10.27
N ALA A 35 -4.72 -5.47 -9.05
CA ALA A 35 -4.21 -6.14 -7.86
C ALA A 35 -4.95 -7.47 -7.62
N THR A 36 -6.27 -7.46 -7.76
CA THR A 36 -7.12 -8.67 -7.61
C THR A 36 -6.74 -9.75 -8.63
N GLU A 37 -6.60 -9.39 -9.91
CA GLU A 37 -6.22 -10.34 -10.97
C GLU A 37 -4.83 -10.95 -10.76
N ARG A 38 -3.92 -10.24 -10.08
CA ARG A 38 -2.60 -10.77 -9.73
C ARG A 38 -2.62 -11.67 -8.49
N GLY A 39 -3.76 -11.84 -7.81
CA GLY A 39 -3.83 -12.51 -6.52
C GLY A 39 -3.26 -11.67 -5.37
N CYS A 40 -3.20 -10.34 -5.54
CA CYS A 40 -2.67 -9.41 -4.57
C CYS A 40 -3.78 -8.70 -3.78
N ALA A 41 -3.52 -8.49 -2.48
CA ALA A 41 -4.30 -7.63 -1.62
C ALA A 41 -3.59 -6.28 -1.41
N LEU A 42 -4.29 -5.16 -1.56
CA LEU A 42 -3.80 -3.83 -1.20
C LEU A 42 -3.68 -3.75 0.33
N THR A 43 -2.50 -3.36 0.81
CA THR A 43 -2.17 -3.37 2.24
C THR A 43 -1.31 -2.18 2.67
N PHE A 44 -1.26 -1.14 1.83
CA PHE A 44 -0.55 0.08 2.17
C PHE A 44 -1.20 0.80 3.35
N THR A 45 -0.40 1.49 4.15
CA THR A 45 -0.90 2.27 5.28
C THR A 45 -0.71 3.75 5.01
N TYR A 46 -1.57 4.58 5.59
CA TYR A 46 -1.51 6.02 5.43
C TYR A 46 -1.83 6.70 6.75
N HIS A 47 -1.21 7.86 6.98
CA HIS A 47 -1.37 8.64 8.19
C HIS A 47 -1.47 10.13 7.85
N ALA A 48 -2.18 10.88 8.68
CA ALA A 48 -2.25 12.33 8.55
C ALA A 48 -0.91 12.95 9.00
N CYS A 49 -0.30 13.77 8.15
CA CYS A 49 0.83 14.60 8.54
C CYS A 49 0.32 15.89 9.22
N PRO A 50 0.70 16.17 10.47
CA PRO A 50 0.26 17.37 11.20
C PRO A 50 0.93 18.66 10.73
N HIS A 51 1.98 18.59 9.90
CA HIS A 51 2.72 19.73 9.38
C HIS A 51 2.49 19.90 7.87
N PRO A 52 2.35 21.15 7.37
CA PRO A 52 2.34 21.43 5.94
C PRO A 52 3.67 20.95 5.35
N VAL A 53 3.61 20.06 4.37
CA VAL A 53 4.79 19.48 3.73
C VAL A 53 5.56 20.62 3.09
N SER A 54 6.63 21.08 3.76
CA SER A 54 7.57 22.02 3.19
C SER A 54 8.16 21.38 1.95
N SER A 55 8.23 22.15 0.88
CA SER A 55 8.61 21.77 -0.48
C SER A 55 10.09 21.39 -0.66
N ASN A 56 10.72 20.76 0.33
CA ASN A 56 12.03 20.14 0.22
C ASN A 56 11.96 18.74 0.81
N GLU A 57 12.47 17.80 0.01
CA GLU A 57 12.56 16.37 0.26
C GLU A 57 13.13 16.04 1.66
N ASP A 58 12.71 14.89 2.18
CA ASP A 58 13.34 14.16 3.28
C ASP A 58 13.29 14.72 4.71
N GLN A 59 12.20 14.43 5.45
CA GLN A 59 12.30 14.12 6.90
C GLN A 59 11.25 13.09 7.33
N CYS A 60 11.47 11.83 6.96
CA CYS A 60 11.06 10.66 7.73
C CYS A 60 12.11 9.56 7.48
N ASN A 61 13.16 9.57 8.31
CA ASN A 61 14.27 8.62 8.24
C ASN A 61 13.80 7.20 8.54
N GLY A 62 13.81 6.34 7.53
CA GLY A 62 13.60 4.90 7.64
C GLY A 62 14.30 4.19 6.48
N GLY A 63 15.63 4.09 6.55
CA GLY A 63 16.46 3.43 5.55
C GLY A 63 16.64 1.93 5.83
N ILE A 64 16.74 1.12 4.76
CA ILE A 64 17.33 -0.23 4.74
C ILE A 64 18.24 -0.29 3.51
N GLU A 65 19.51 -0.67 3.69
CA GLU A 65 20.50 -0.83 2.60
C GLU A 65 20.38 -2.19 1.88
N GLU A 66 20.57 -2.19 0.56
CA GLU A 66 20.71 -3.39 -0.28
C GLU A 66 22.00 -4.16 0.06
N LYS A 67 21.91 -5.50 0.13
CA LYS A 67 23.07 -6.38 -0.05
C LYS A 67 22.76 -7.47 -1.08
N GLN A 68 23.80 -7.79 -1.84
CA GLN A 68 23.82 -8.49 -3.11
C GLN A 68 23.09 -9.84 -3.10
N LYS A 69 22.53 -10.18 -4.27
CA LYS A 69 21.81 -11.43 -4.54
C LYS A 69 22.76 -12.62 -4.50
N GLU A 70 22.59 -13.49 -3.52
CA GLU A 70 22.92 -14.91 -3.67
C GLU A 70 21.81 -15.76 -3.02
N ASN A 71 21.23 -16.67 -3.82
CA ASN A 71 20.26 -17.71 -3.42
C ASN A 71 18.87 -17.26 -2.93
N GLY A 72 18.39 -16.08 -3.33
CA GLY A 72 16.94 -15.79 -3.38
C GLY A 72 16.22 -15.50 -2.05
N TYR A 73 16.95 -15.25 -0.96
CA TYR A 73 16.40 -14.80 0.33
C TYR A 73 17.17 -13.60 0.90
N ILE A 74 16.47 -12.57 1.40
CA ILE A 74 17.05 -11.40 2.09
C ILE A 74 17.19 -11.72 3.59
N LYS A 75 18.42 -11.75 4.12
CA LYS A 75 18.70 -11.71 5.57
C LYS A 75 18.72 -10.26 6.06
N ILE A 76 17.85 -9.91 7.01
CA ILE A 76 17.83 -8.58 7.66
C ILE A 76 18.60 -8.67 8.98
N ALA A 77 19.75 -7.99 9.07
CA ALA A 77 20.44 -7.74 10.33
C ALA A 77 20.06 -6.34 10.83
N LYS A 78 19.62 -6.23 12.08
CA LYS A 78 19.36 -4.95 12.75
C LYS A 78 20.70 -4.32 13.14
N GLN A 79 20.99 -3.12 12.65
CA GLN A 79 22.06 -2.32 13.24
C GLN A 79 21.61 -0.86 13.38
N ASN A 80 21.62 -0.39 14.62
CA ASN A 80 21.34 0.99 15.01
C ASN A 80 22.45 1.89 14.48
N CYS A 81 22.14 2.90 13.67
CA CYS A 81 23.12 3.90 13.23
C CYS A 81 22.89 5.25 13.94
N LYS A 82 23.99 5.80 14.46
CA LYS A 82 24.12 7.15 15.04
C LYS A 82 24.17 8.21 13.94
N PRO A 83 23.78 9.46 14.23
CA PRO A 83 23.84 10.56 13.26
C PRO A 83 25.28 10.99 13.05
N ASP A 84 25.52 11.59 11.88
CA ASP A 84 26.74 12.26 11.42
C ASP A 84 27.59 11.43 10.45
N GLU A 85 27.15 11.41 9.19
CA GLU A 85 28.00 11.74 8.04
C GLU A 85 27.15 11.89 6.78
N MET A 86 27.08 13.14 6.31
CA MET A 86 26.43 13.59 5.09
C MET A 86 27.10 12.96 3.87
N ASN A 87 26.45 12.00 3.20
CA ASN A 87 26.77 11.71 1.80
C ASN A 87 25.57 11.20 1.01
N THR A 88 25.30 11.91 -0.08
CA THR A 88 24.24 11.76 -1.07
C THR A 88 24.21 10.36 -1.69
N LYS A 89 23.42 9.46 -1.12
CA LYS A 89 22.90 8.27 -1.79
C LYS A 89 21.38 8.29 -1.67
N THR A 90 20.71 8.64 -2.78
CA THR A 90 19.26 8.70 -2.88
C THR A 90 18.69 7.30 -2.64
N CYS A 91 18.29 7.02 -1.41
CA CYS A 91 17.72 5.75 -1.01
C CYS A 91 16.30 5.66 -1.58
N LYS A 92 16.13 5.02 -2.74
CA LYS A 92 14.79 4.72 -3.27
C LYS A 92 14.12 3.72 -2.34
N ARG A 93 13.23 4.22 -1.48
CA ARG A 93 12.37 3.39 -0.62
C ARG A 93 11.55 2.46 -1.52
N ILE A 94 11.77 1.14 -1.45
CA ILE A 94 10.89 0.17 -2.11
C ILE A 94 9.59 0.17 -1.33
N ILE A 95 8.62 0.92 -1.81
CA ILE A 95 7.29 0.96 -1.22
C ILE A 95 6.49 -0.17 -1.86
N ASN A 96 6.30 -1.27 -1.12
CA ASN A 96 5.34 -2.29 -1.51
C ASN A 96 3.96 -1.92 -0.94
N TYR A 97 2.97 -1.79 -1.83
CA TYR A 97 1.57 -1.45 -1.49
C TYR A 97 0.66 -2.69 -1.47
N GLU A 98 1.20 -3.84 -1.87
CA GLU A 98 0.45 -5.06 -2.15
C GLU A 98 1.05 -6.26 -1.42
N MET A 99 0.19 -7.17 -1.01
CA MET A 99 0.50 -8.47 -0.43
C MET A 99 0.14 -9.54 -1.45
N ASN A 100 1.12 -10.26 -1.99
CA ASN A 100 0.85 -11.34 -2.95
C ASN A 100 0.45 -12.62 -2.22
N LEU A 101 -0.85 -12.94 -2.20
CA LEU A 101 -1.35 -14.11 -1.47
C LEU A 101 -1.05 -15.44 -2.19
N ASN A 102 -0.42 -15.42 -3.37
CA ASN A 102 0.17 -16.62 -3.97
C ASN A 102 1.48 -17.05 -3.28
N ASP A 103 2.11 -16.16 -2.50
CA ASP A 103 3.39 -16.46 -1.88
C ASP A 103 3.24 -17.55 -0.82
N LYS A 104 4.16 -18.54 -0.84
CA LYS A 104 4.13 -19.70 0.08
C LYS A 104 4.19 -19.34 1.55
N ILE A 105 4.67 -18.14 1.88
CA ILE A 105 4.72 -17.64 3.27
C ILE A 105 3.33 -17.55 3.90
N TYR A 106 2.26 -17.47 3.08
CA TYR A 106 0.89 -17.38 3.55
C TYR A 106 0.19 -18.74 3.67
N PHE A 107 0.86 -19.85 3.37
CA PHE A 107 0.27 -21.20 3.35
C PHE A 107 -0.45 -21.57 4.65
N ASP A 108 0.16 -21.29 5.80
CA ASP A 108 -0.42 -21.54 7.14
C ASP A 108 -0.67 -20.25 7.95
N ASP A 109 -0.70 -19.08 7.29
CA ASP A 109 -0.97 -17.80 7.97
C ASP A 109 -2.48 -17.64 8.27
N LEU A 110 -2.87 -17.96 9.50
CA LEU A 110 -4.24 -17.82 9.99
C LEU A 110 -4.64 -16.37 10.33
N SER A 111 -3.77 -15.38 10.08
CA SER A 111 -4.12 -13.97 10.23
C SER A 111 -5.10 -13.52 9.14
N PRO A 112 -5.95 -12.50 9.40
CA PRO A 112 -6.71 -11.84 8.35
C PRO A 112 -5.77 -11.09 7.40
N ILE A 113 -6.24 -10.69 6.21
CA ILE A 113 -5.44 -9.88 5.28
C ILE A 113 -4.88 -8.64 5.98
N MET A 114 -5.76 -7.86 6.63
CA MET A 114 -5.40 -6.75 7.51
C MET A 114 -6.24 -6.80 8.79
N ARG A 115 -5.62 -6.50 9.95
CA ARG A 115 -6.26 -6.59 11.27
C ARG A 115 -7.24 -5.44 11.56
N ASP A 116 -7.02 -4.29 10.95
CA ASP A 116 -7.80 -3.06 11.10
C ASP A 116 -8.91 -2.92 10.05
N CYS A 117 -8.99 -3.84 9.08
CA CYS A 117 -9.98 -3.82 8.01
C CYS A 117 -11.27 -4.54 8.41
N LYS A 118 -12.41 -3.91 8.11
CA LYS A 118 -13.75 -4.40 8.47
C LYS A 118 -14.51 -5.05 7.31
N CYS A 119 -13.83 -5.34 6.20
CA CYS A 119 -14.47 -5.99 5.04
C CYS A 119 -14.80 -7.47 5.33
N LEU A 120 -15.65 -8.09 4.52
CA LEU A 120 -16.03 -9.49 4.68
C LEU A 120 -14.81 -10.43 4.67
N ALA A 121 -13.87 -10.20 3.75
CA ALA A 121 -12.66 -11.01 3.64
C ALA A 121 -11.81 -10.98 4.91
N CYS A 122 -11.55 -9.79 5.47
CA CYS A 122 -10.76 -9.64 6.69
C CYS A 122 -11.47 -10.10 7.95
N THR A 123 -12.81 -10.05 7.99
CA THR A 123 -13.58 -10.40 9.20
C THR A 123 -13.95 -11.89 9.27
N LYS A 124 -13.95 -12.60 8.13
CA LYS A 124 -14.42 -14.00 8.06
C LYS A 124 -13.37 -14.99 7.55
N HIS A 125 -12.29 -14.53 6.92
CA HIS A 125 -11.33 -15.40 6.25
C HIS A 125 -9.88 -15.06 6.63
N THR A 126 -9.00 -16.03 6.41
CA THR A 126 -7.56 -15.93 6.70
C THR A 126 -6.75 -15.82 5.41
N ARG A 127 -5.50 -15.37 5.53
CA ARG A 127 -4.54 -15.35 4.41
C ARG A 127 -4.30 -16.76 3.87
N ALA A 128 -4.15 -17.76 4.74
CA ALA A 128 -4.05 -19.17 4.38
C ALA A 128 -5.24 -19.67 3.55
N TYR A 129 -6.47 -19.29 3.94
CA TYR A 129 -7.65 -19.67 3.19
C TYR A 129 -7.66 -19.08 1.78
N ILE A 130 -7.31 -17.80 1.64
CA ILE A 130 -7.25 -17.15 0.33
C ILE A 130 -6.10 -17.71 -0.52
N HIS A 131 -4.94 -17.95 0.08
CA HIS A 131 -3.80 -18.63 -0.56
C HIS A 131 -4.21 -20.00 -1.11
N HIS A 132 -4.95 -20.78 -0.32
CA HIS A 132 -5.49 -22.06 -0.76
C HIS A 132 -6.42 -21.89 -1.97
N LEU A 133 -7.41 -20.99 -1.89
CA LEU A 133 -8.35 -20.74 -3.00
C LEU A 133 -7.63 -20.29 -4.30
N LEU A 134 -6.59 -19.47 -4.18
CA LEU A 134 -5.77 -19.06 -5.33
C LEU A 134 -5.06 -20.26 -5.98
N ASN A 135 -4.43 -21.11 -5.17
CA ASN A 135 -3.71 -22.28 -5.65
C ASN A 135 -4.64 -23.36 -6.23
N THR A 136 -5.85 -23.51 -5.70
CA THR A 136 -6.87 -24.41 -6.23
C THR A 136 -7.65 -23.81 -7.40
N ARG A 137 -7.37 -22.56 -7.80
CA ARG A 137 -8.02 -21.82 -8.89
C ARG A 137 -9.54 -21.64 -8.69
N GLU A 138 -9.95 -21.43 -7.45
CA GLU A 138 -11.34 -21.15 -7.10
C GLU A 138 -11.69 -19.68 -7.31
N MET A 139 -12.78 -19.40 -8.03
CA MET A 139 -13.21 -18.01 -8.32
C MET A 139 -13.51 -17.19 -7.06
N LEU A 140 -13.82 -17.86 -5.94
CA LEU A 140 -14.06 -17.20 -4.65
C LEU A 140 -12.84 -16.38 -4.19
N ALA A 141 -11.62 -16.78 -4.57
CA ALA A 141 -10.41 -16.00 -4.26
C ALA A 141 -10.51 -14.58 -4.80
N SER A 142 -10.84 -14.43 -6.09
CA SER A 142 -10.98 -13.13 -6.76
C SER A 142 -12.12 -12.31 -6.15
N VAL A 143 -13.23 -12.94 -5.77
CA VAL A 143 -14.35 -12.26 -5.10
C VAL A 143 -13.92 -11.67 -3.75
N LEU A 144 -13.24 -12.46 -2.91
CA LEU A 144 -12.78 -12.01 -1.59
C LEU A 144 -11.70 -10.92 -1.70
N LEU A 145 -10.77 -11.07 -2.65
CA LEU A 145 -9.75 -10.07 -2.94
C LEU A 145 -10.35 -8.76 -3.45
N MET A 146 -11.33 -8.82 -4.36
CA MET A 146 -12.04 -7.64 -4.86
C MET A 146 -12.76 -6.90 -3.72
N ILE A 147 -13.47 -7.63 -2.85
CA ILE A 147 -14.14 -7.07 -1.68
C ILE A 147 -13.13 -6.33 -0.78
N HIS A 148 -11.98 -6.93 -0.52
CA HIS A 148 -10.93 -6.31 0.29
C HIS A 148 -10.32 -5.08 -0.38
N ASN A 149 -9.85 -5.25 -1.62
CA ASN A 149 -9.14 -4.21 -2.36
C ASN A 149 -10.01 -2.98 -2.58
N LEU A 150 -11.28 -3.18 -2.97
CA LEU A 150 -12.21 -2.08 -3.16
C LEU A 150 -12.51 -1.37 -1.84
N HIS A 151 -12.78 -2.12 -0.76
CA HIS A 151 -13.04 -1.54 0.56
C HIS A 151 -11.86 -0.70 1.06
N HIS A 152 -10.63 -1.24 0.95
CA HIS A 152 -9.43 -0.55 1.37
C HIS A 152 -9.19 0.73 0.56
N TYR A 153 -9.36 0.66 -0.77
CA TYR A 153 -9.18 1.82 -1.64
C TYR A 153 -10.25 2.90 -1.43
N GLN A 154 -11.50 2.50 -1.14
CA GLN A 154 -12.55 3.44 -0.73
C GLN A 154 -12.22 4.14 0.59
N LYS A 155 -11.71 3.40 1.58
CA LYS A 155 -11.25 3.97 2.86
C LYS A 155 -10.07 4.94 2.70
N PHE A 156 -9.17 4.66 1.75
CA PHE A 156 -8.10 5.57 1.40
C PHE A 156 -8.64 6.90 0.86
N PHE A 157 -9.57 6.87 -0.11
CA PHE A 157 -10.19 8.10 -0.63
C PHE A 157 -11.06 8.83 0.39
N GLU A 158 -11.72 8.11 1.31
CA GLU A 158 -12.41 8.72 2.46
C GLU A 158 -11.44 9.51 3.32
N ALA A 159 -10.31 8.92 3.68
CA ALA A 159 -9.27 9.60 4.46
C ALA A 159 -8.70 10.83 3.72
N ILE A 160 -8.50 10.77 2.40
CA ILE A 160 -8.07 11.93 1.60
C ILE A 160 -9.07 13.08 1.76
N ARG A 161 -10.36 12.81 1.58
CA ARG A 161 -11.40 13.84 1.67
C ARG A 161 -11.52 14.42 3.08
N GLU A 162 -11.42 13.59 4.11
CA GLU A 162 -11.51 14.04 5.51
C GLU A 162 -10.32 14.92 5.91
N ASN A 163 -9.10 14.53 5.52
CA ASN A 163 -7.89 15.30 5.83
C ASN A 163 -7.80 16.56 4.98
N GLY A 164 -8.21 16.50 3.71
CA GLY A 164 -8.30 17.67 2.83
C GLY A 164 -9.20 18.76 3.41
N LYS A 165 -10.36 18.40 3.99
CA LYS A 165 -11.24 19.35 4.70
C LYS A 165 -10.57 20.02 5.92
N LYS A 166 -9.59 19.35 6.53
CA LYS A 166 -8.82 19.85 7.68
C LYS A 166 -7.53 20.59 7.26
N GLY A 167 -7.25 20.70 5.95
CA GLY A 167 -5.98 21.24 5.44
C GLY A 167 -4.77 20.34 5.71
N GLN A 168 -4.99 19.05 6.01
CA GLN A 168 -3.96 18.07 6.31
C GLN A 168 -3.67 17.19 5.10
N LEU A 169 -2.41 16.81 4.93
CA LEU A 169 -1.98 15.90 3.88
C LEU A 169 -1.79 14.50 4.44
N LEU A 170 -2.09 13.49 3.63
CA LEU A 170 -1.75 12.12 3.94
C LEU A 170 -0.32 11.81 3.49
N ALA A 171 0.35 10.95 4.25
CA ALA A 171 1.59 10.31 3.84
C ALA A 171 1.40 8.79 3.83
N ILE A 172 1.98 8.12 2.82
CA ILE A 172 1.86 6.67 2.65
C ILE A 172 3.11 5.97 3.14
N ASN A 173 2.91 4.89 3.88
CA ASN A 173 3.94 3.97 4.32
C ASN A 173 3.76 2.62 3.62
N SER A 174 4.90 1.96 3.39
CA SER A 174 4.93 0.58 2.91
C SER A 174 4.29 -0.37 3.93
N HIS A 175 3.77 -1.49 3.45
CA HIS A 175 3.36 -2.58 4.33
C HIS A 175 4.54 -3.05 5.19
N PRO A 176 4.41 -3.17 6.53
CA PRO A 176 5.41 -3.80 7.36
C PRO A 176 5.46 -5.29 7.00
N SER A 177 6.56 -5.72 6.36
CA SER A 177 6.78 -7.12 5.99
C SER A 177 6.84 -8.02 7.22
#